data_AF-A0A067D6R1-F1
#
_entry.id   AF-A0A067D6R1-F1
#
_cell.length_a   1.000
_cell.length_b   1.000
_cell.length_c   1.000
_cell.angle_alpha   90.00
_cell.angle_beta   90.00
_cell.angle_gamma   90.00
#
_symmetry.space_group_name_H-M   'P 1'
#
loop_
_entity.id
_entity.type
_entity.pdbx_description
1 polymer ?
#
loop_
_entity_poly.entity_id
_entity_poly.type
_entity_poly.pdbx_seq_one_letter_code
_entity_poly.pdbx_strand_id
1 'polypeptide(L)'
;MGITIQYCGCRKLIGARFYSIPLTSNNHNTTRTTLAGSPRDSVGHGTHTASTAAGAHVANASYFGLARGTARGGSPSSRIASYKACSEDGCSGSAILQAMDDAIADGVDIISISIGMSSLFQSDYLNDPIAIGAFHAEQMGVMVICSAGNDGPDPSTVVNTAPWIFTVGASSIDRDFQSTVLLGNGKTIKGSAISLSNLSSSMTYPIAFGKDIAAKFAPVSEARTC
;
A
#
# COMPACT_ATOMS: atom_id res chain seq x y z
N MET A 1 -11.36 -17.73 17.09
CA MET A 1 -10.12 -17.30 16.43
C MET A 1 -9.27 -16.61 17.48
N GLY A 2 -8.04 -17.07 17.68
CA GLY A 2 -7.22 -16.69 18.82
C GLY A 2 -6.70 -15.27 18.71
N ILE A 3 -7.02 -14.45 19.69
CA ILE A 3 -6.33 -13.20 19.97
C ILE A 3 -4.90 -13.57 20.38
N THR A 4 -3.89 -13.29 19.54
CA THR A 4 -2.49 -13.36 19.97
C THR A 4 -2.09 -12.01 20.59
N ILE A 5 -2.57 -11.71 21.80
CA ILE A 5 -1.96 -10.68 22.66
C ILE A 5 -0.67 -11.27 23.25
N GLN A 6 0.33 -11.56 22.43
CA GLN A 6 1.63 -11.99 22.95
C GLN A 6 2.81 -11.19 22.37
N TYR A 7 2.53 -10.09 21.66
CA TYR A 7 3.56 -9.11 21.27
C TYR A 7 3.22 -7.65 21.61
N CYS A 8 2.03 -7.32 22.10
CA CYS A 8 1.66 -5.93 22.46
C CYS A 8 2.05 -5.56 23.89
N GLY A 9 3.35 -5.60 24.20
CA GLY A 9 3.91 -4.85 25.33
C GLY A 9 4.04 -3.34 25.03
N CYS A 10 3.78 -2.93 23.78
CA CYS A 10 3.81 -1.54 23.34
C CYS A 10 2.45 -0.86 23.55
N ARG A 11 2.42 0.32 24.19
CA ARG A 11 1.20 1.15 24.31
C ARG A 11 0.75 1.78 22.98
N LYS A 12 1.48 1.53 21.89
CA LYS A 12 1.29 2.15 20.57
C LYS A 12 0.44 1.28 19.65
N LEU A 13 0.91 0.07 19.36
CA LEU A 13 0.12 -0.98 18.70
C LEU A 13 -0.61 -1.73 19.81
N ILE A 14 -1.92 -1.61 19.90
CA ILE A 14 -2.74 -2.14 21.01
C ILE A 14 -3.60 -3.35 20.61
N GLY A 15 -3.74 -3.60 19.31
CA GLY A 15 -4.47 -4.74 18.77
C GLY A 15 -3.84 -5.19 17.46
N ALA A 16 -3.83 -6.50 17.22
CA ALA A 16 -3.31 -7.09 16.00
C ALA A 16 -4.07 -8.38 15.68
N ARG A 17 -4.82 -8.38 14.58
CA ARG A 17 -5.62 -9.51 14.09
C ARG A 17 -5.23 -9.85 12.66
N PHE A 18 -5.44 -11.11 12.28
CA PHE A 18 -5.29 -11.56 10.90
C PHE A 18 -6.52 -12.38 10.50
N TYR A 19 -6.87 -12.31 9.22
CA TYR A 19 -8.03 -13.01 8.67
C TYR A 19 -7.54 -13.96 7.58
N SER A 20 -7.96 -15.22 7.68
CA SER A 20 -7.61 -16.23 6.68
C SER A 20 -8.29 -15.90 5.36
N ILE A 21 -7.50 -15.74 4.32
CA ILE A 21 -7.96 -15.56 2.95
C ILE A 21 -8.11 -16.97 2.37
N PRO A 22 -9.32 -17.45 2.06
CA PRO A 22 -9.47 -18.76 1.46
C PRO A 22 -8.83 -18.76 0.07
N LEU A 23 -7.75 -19.51 -0.09
CA LEU A 23 -7.19 -19.80 -1.40
C LEU A 23 -8.23 -20.62 -2.18
N THR A 24 -8.71 -20.12 -3.31
CA THR A 24 -9.50 -20.92 -4.24
C THR A 24 -8.56 -21.93 -4.91
N SER A 25 -8.28 -23.03 -4.22
CA SER A 25 -7.73 -24.23 -4.84
C SER A 25 -8.86 -24.90 -5.62
N ASN A 26 -8.74 -24.97 -6.94
CA ASN A 26 -9.64 -25.70 -7.85
C ASN A 26 -9.66 -27.23 -7.63
N ASN A 27 -9.18 -27.74 -6.49
CA ASN A 27 -9.19 -29.14 -6.17
C ASN A 27 -10.16 -29.41 -5.02
N HIS A 28 -11.24 -30.14 -5.35
CA HIS A 28 -12.37 -30.56 -4.51
C HIS A 28 -12.02 -31.42 -3.28
N ASN A 29 -10.77 -31.45 -2.85
CA ASN A 29 -10.28 -32.11 -1.64
C ASN A 29 -9.36 -31.17 -0.87
N THR A 30 -9.92 -30.18 -0.17
CA THR A 30 -9.16 -29.39 0.80
C THR A 30 -9.66 -29.71 2.19
N THR A 31 -8.92 -30.58 2.87
CA THR A 31 -8.85 -30.54 4.33
C THR A 31 -8.63 -29.08 4.71
N ARG A 32 -9.47 -28.57 5.62
CA ARG A 32 -9.42 -27.20 6.13
C ARG A 32 -8.14 -27.02 6.97
N THR A 33 -6.98 -27.06 6.33
CA THR A 33 -5.70 -26.69 6.92
C THR A 33 -5.83 -25.22 7.25
N THR A 34 -6.06 -24.94 8.53
CA THR A 34 -5.98 -23.60 9.08
C THR A 34 -4.56 -23.12 8.82
N LEU A 35 -4.34 -22.40 7.73
CA LEU A 35 -3.08 -21.72 7.45
C LEU A 35 -2.74 -20.91 8.71
N ALA A 36 -1.62 -21.28 9.34
CA ALA A 36 -1.08 -20.60 10.49
C ALA A 36 -0.65 -19.19 10.06
N GLY A 37 -1.59 -18.25 10.09
CA GLY A 37 -1.37 -16.86 9.76
C GLY A 37 -0.85 -16.06 10.96
N SER A 38 -0.31 -14.89 10.68
CA SER A 38 0.13 -13.92 11.66
C SER A 38 -0.33 -12.52 11.22
N PRO A 39 -0.64 -11.62 12.16
CA PRO A 39 -0.90 -10.22 11.84
C PRO A 39 0.36 -9.48 11.34
N ARG A 40 1.53 -10.14 11.33
CA ARG A 40 2.78 -9.57 10.80
C ARG A 40 2.64 -9.21 9.32
N ASP A 41 3.01 -7.98 9.01
CA ASP A 41 3.13 -7.50 7.63
C ASP A 41 4.39 -8.09 6.98
N SER A 42 4.22 -8.77 5.85
CA SER A 42 5.30 -9.35 5.03
C SER A 42 5.58 -8.54 3.77
N VAL A 43 4.69 -7.60 3.41
CA VAL A 43 4.75 -6.84 2.16
C VAL A 43 5.25 -5.42 2.41
N GLY A 44 4.86 -4.81 3.53
CA GLY A 44 5.26 -3.47 3.95
C GLY A 44 4.19 -2.40 3.74
N HIS A 45 3.16 -2.66 2.93
CA HIS A 45 2.09 -1.70 2.64
C HIS A 45 1.36 -1.27 3.91
N GLY A 46 0.95 -2.22 4.76
CA GLY A 46 0.25 -1.93 6.00
C GLY A 46 1.13 -1.17 7.01
N THR A 47 2.42 -1.52 7.08
CA THR A 47 3.39 -0.80 7.93
C THR A 47 3.57 0.64 7.47
N HIS A 48 3.66 0.87 6.16
CA HIS A 48 3.79 2.20 5.56
C HIS A 48 2.55 3.07 5.84
N THR A 49 1.35 2.56 5.61
CA THR A 49 0.10 3.33 5.84
C THR A 49 -0.14 3.59 7.33
N ALA A 50 0.05 2.59 8.20
CA ALA A 50 -0.11 2.75 9.64
C ALA A 50 0.87 3.79 10.24
N SER A 51 2.13 3.77 9.78
CA SER A 51 3.13 4.75 10.22
C SER A 51 2.89 6.16 9.65
N THR A 52 2.28 6.28 8.46
CA THR A 52 1.86 7.57 7.89
C THR A 52 0.68 8.17 8.66
N ALA A 53 -0.30 7.36 9.06
CA ALA A 53 -1.45 7.83 9.82
C ALA A 53 -1.07 8.20 11.26
N ALA A 54 -0.38 7.30 11.95
CA ALA A 54 -0.13 7.41 13.38
C ALA A 54 1.27 6.96 13.81
N GLY A 55 2.30 7.01 12.97
CA GLY A 55 3.67 6.68 13.38
C GLY A 55 4.17 7.56 14.52
N ALA A 56 4.89 6.95 15.48
CA ALA A 56 5.61 7.70 16.50
C ALA A 56 6.77 8.51 15.89
N HIS A 57 7.32 9.46 16.64
CA HIS A 57 8.48 10.23 16.19
C HIS A 57 9.71 9.32 16.08
N VAL A 58 10.31 9.26 14.90
CA VAL A 58 11.55 8.53 14.62
C VAL A 58 12.57 9.52 14.08
N ALA A 59 13.51 9.91 14.94
CA ALA A 59 14.60 10.80 14.55
C ALA A 59 15.58 10.11 13.60
N ASN A 60 16.21 10.90 12.72
CA ASN A 60 17.18 10.42 11.71
C ASN A 60 16.62 9.33 10.76
N ALA A 61 15.31 9.32 10.52
CA ALA A 61 14.71 8.46 9.51
C ALA A 61 15.18 8.91 8.11
N SER A 62 15.47 7.94 7.23
CA SER A 62 15.83 8.18 5.83
C SER A 62 15.59 6.92 5.01
N TYR A 63 15.47 7.08 3.69
CA TYR A 63 15.48 5.96 2.75
C TYR A 63 16.87 5.89 2.11
N PHE A 64 17.78 5.11 2.71
CA PHE A 64 19.21 5.07 2.34
C PHE A 64 19.87 6.46 2.26
N GLY A 65 19.58 7.34 3.22
CA GLY A 65 20.08 8.71 3.26
C GLY A 65 19.18 9.74 2.57
N LEU A 66 18.23 9.32 1.72
CA LEU A 66 17.26 10.20 1.09
C LEU A 66 16.17 10.64 2.08
N ALA A 67 15.66 11.86 1.89
CA ALA A 67 14.64 12.49 2.75
C ALA A 67 14.94 12.37 4.25
N ARG A 68 16.20 12.59 4.63
CA ARG A 68 16.62 12.52 6.03
C ARG A 68 15.86 13.54 6.88
N GLY A 69 15.29 13.07 7.99
CA GLY A 69 14.56 13.94 8.91
C GLY A 69 13.99 13.17 10.10
N THR A 70 12.94 13.72 10.70
CA THR A 70 12.13 13.01 11.69
C THR A 70 10.85 12.51 11.03
N ALA A 71 10.69 11.19 10.93
CA ALA A 71 9.45 10.60 10.46
C ALA A 71 8.41 10.60 11.60
N ARG A 72 7.15 10.91 11.27
CA ARG A 72 6.01 10.81 12.18
C ARG A 72 4.72 10.69 11.38
N GLY A 73 3.68 10.13 11.99
CA GLY A 73 2.35 10.13 11.39
C GLY A 73 1.61 11.47 11.55
N GLY A 74 0.44 11.58 10.93
CA GLY A 74 -0.47 12.71 11.11
C GLY A 74 -0.91 12.89 12.57
N SER A 75 -1.17 11.79 13.28
CA SER A 75 -1.46 11.77 14.73
C SER A 75 -0.50 10.86 15.50
N PRO A 76 0.70 11.34 15.89
CA PRO A 76 1.70 10.51 16.56
C PRO A 76 1.29 9.97 17.94
N SER A 77 0.27 10.55 18.58
CA SER A 77 -0.26 10.11 19.89
C SER A 77 -1.37 9.07 19.78
N SER A 78 -2.01 8.90 18.62
CA SER A 78 -3.09 7.91 18.43
C SER A 78 -2.58 6.48 18.60
N ARG A 79 -3.43 5.57 19.07
CA ARG A 79 -3.11 4.14 19.14
C ARG A 79 -3.43 3.48 17.81
N ILE A 80 -2.81 2.33 17.53
CA ILE A 80 -3.00 1.56 16.31
C ILE A 80 -3.56 0.19 16.69
N ALA A 81 -4.64 -0.21 16.03
CA ALA A 81 -5.11 -1.59 15.98
C ALA A 81 -5.00 -2.07 14.52
N SER A 82 -4.29 -3.17 14.29
CA SER A 82 -3.98 -3.67 12.95
C SER A 82 -4.85 -4.87 12.60
N TYR A 83 -5.55 -4.78 11.48
CA TYR A 83 -6.44 -5.84 10.98
C TYR A 83 -5.95 -6.30 9.60
N LYS A 84 -5.19 -7.40 9.57
CA LYS A 84 -4.60 -7.90 8.32
C LYS A 84 -5.64 -8.71 7.51
N ALA A 85 -6.25 -8.04 6.54
CA ALA A 85 -7.23 -8.63 5.60
C ALA A 85 -6.66 -8.94 4.20
N CYS A 86 -5.38 -8.66 3.97
CA CYS A 86 -4.70 -8.87 2.69
C CYS A 86 -3.44 -9.74 2.84
N SER A 87 -3.12 -10.51 1.80
CA SER A 87 -1.85 -11.20 1.59
C SER A 87 -1.22 -10.75 0.26
N GLU A 88 -0.11 -11.38 -0.12
CA GLU A 88 0.51 -11.21 -1.44
C GLU A 88 -0.43 -11.62 -2.58
N ASP A 89 -1.39 -12.52 -2.32
CA ASP A 89 -2.38 -13.00 -3.27
C ASP A 89 -3.60 -12.06 -3.40
N GLY A 90 -3.63 -10.96 -2.65
CA GLY A 90 -4.71 -9.98 -2.66
C GLY A 90 -5.52 -9.96 -1.37
N CYS A 91 -6.73 -9.38 -1.44
CA CYS A 91 -7.61 -9.16 -0.30
C CYS A 91 -8.99 -9.79 -0.60
N SER A 92 -9.43 -10.74 0.22
CA SER A 92 -10.77 -11.30 0.06
C SER A 92 -11.82 -10.38 0.67
N GLY A 93 -12.93 -10.16 -0.04
CA GLY A 93 -14.05 -9.35 0.47
C GLY A 93 -14.60 -9.84 1.81
N SER A 94 -14.62 -11.16 2.06
CA SER A 94 -15.07 -11.71 3.35
C SER A 94 -14.09 -11.41 4.48
N ALA A 95 -12.77 -11.43 4.20
CA ALA A 95 -11.75 -11.05 5.17
C ALA A 95 -11.81 -9.55 5.49
N ILE A 96 -12.09 -8.70 4.50
CA ILE A 96 -12.28 -7.25 4.68
C ILE A 96 -13.51 -6.99 5.56
N LEU A 97 -14.66 -7.59 5.25
CA LEU A 97 -15.88 -7.44 6.04
C LEU A 97 -15.67 -7.89 7.49
N GLN A 98 -15.05 -9.06 7.69
CA GLN A 98 -14.77 -9.56 9.04
C GLN A 98 -13.79 -8.65 9.81
N ALA A 99 -12.79 -8.09 9.13
CA ALA A 99 -11.87 -7.13 9.72
C ALA A 99 -12.56 -5.84 10.16
N MET A 100 -13.47 -5.31 9.34
CA MET A 100 -14.24 -4.11 9.67
C MET A 100 -15.21 -4.37 10.83
N ASP A 101 -15.92 -5.50 10.82
CA ASP A 101 -16.85 -5.90 11.88
C ASP A 101 -16.13 -6.03 13.23
N ASP A 102 -15.00 -6.74 13.27
CA ASP A 102 -14.15 -6.85 14.46
C ASP A 102 -13.59 -5.48 14.90
N ALA A 103 -13.22 -4.59 13.97
CA ALA A 103 -12.72 -3.27 14.30
C ALA A 103 -13.79 -2.39 14.96
N ILE A 104 -15.01 -2.41 14.44
CA ILE A 104 -16.16 -1.72 15.03
C ILE A 104 -16.45 -2.29 16.43
N ALA A 105 -16.48 -3.62 16.56
CA ALA A 105 -16.73 -4.29 17.85
C ALA A 105 -15.62 -4.04 18.89
N ASP A 106 -14.36 -3.92 18.44
CA ASP A 106 -13.22 -3.58 19.29
C ASP A 106 -13.23 -2.08 19.72
N GLY A 107 -14.14 -1.26 19.17
CA GLY A 107 -14.34 0.13 19.57
C GLY A 107 -13.29 1.10 19.01
N VAL A 108 -12.86 0.90 17.75
CA VAL A 108 -11.98 1.86 17.07
C VAL A 108 -12.71 3.17 16.76
N ASP A 109 -11.99 4.30 16.81
CA ASP A 109 -12.58 5.62 16.52
C ASP A 109 -12.68 5.91 15.01
N ILE A 110 -11.68 5.44 14.23
CA ILE A 110 -11.55 5.68 12.79
C ILE A 110 -10.96 4.43 12.13
N ILE A 111 -11.44 4.07 10.95
CA ILE A 111 -10.89 2.99 10.11
C ILE A 111 -10.22 3.61 8.88
N SER A 112 -8.95 3.27 8.64
CA SER A 112 -8.18 3.70 7.47
C SER A 112 -7.92 2.52 6.54
N ILE A 113 -8.44 2.58 5.32
CA ILE A 113 -8.40 1.49 4.34
C ILE A 113 -7.72 1.98 3.06
N SER A 114 -6.50 1.51 2.81
CA SER A 114 -5.75 1.85 1.58
C SER A 114 -5.80 0.71 0.56
N ILE A 115 -6.99 0.15 0.37
CA ILE A 115 -7.29 -0.88 -0.63
C ILE A 115 -8.60 -0.53 -1.31
N GLY A 116 -8.82 -1.09 -2.48
CA GLY A 116 -10.02 -0.90 -3.28
C GLY A 116 -10.00 -1.87 -4.45
N MET A 117 -11.17 -2.07 -5.05
CA MET A 117 -11.26 -2.79 -6.32
C MET A 117 -10.70 -1.92 -7.45
N SER A 118 -10.21 -2.52 -8.53
CA SER A 118 -9.87 -1.75 -9.74
C SER A 118 -11.14 -1.12 -10.32
N SER A 119 -11.00 0.07 -10.90
CA SER A 119 -12.09 0.80 -11.56
C SER A 119 -12.77 -0.03 -12.65
N LEU A 120 -12.05 -0.94 -13.31
CA LEU A 120 -12.58 -1.85 -14.32
C LEU A 120 -13.57 -2.88 -13.77
N PHE A 121 -13.51 -3.17 -12.47
CA PHE A 121 -14.34 -4.18 -11.82
C PHE A 121 -15.28 -3.58 -10.78
N GLN A 122 -15.47 -2.26 -10.78
CA GLN A 122 -16.28 -1.57 -9.79
C GLN A 122 -17.70 -2.17 -9.70
N SER A 123 -18.09 -2.61 -8.51
CA SER A 123 -19.42 -3.14 -8.23
C SER A 123 -20.32 -2.03 -7.70
N ASP A 124 -21.63 -2.32 -7.65
CA ASP A 124 -22.54 -1.50 -6.86
C ASP A 124 -22.20 -1.56 -5.36
N TYR A 125 -22.81 -0.65 -4.59
CA TYR A 125 -22.59 -0.58 -3.15
C TYR A 125 -23.08 -1.80 -2.36
N LEU A 126 -24.00 -2.58 -2.93
CA LEU A 126 -24.58 -3.77 -2.28
C LEU A 126 -23.68 -5.01 -2.44
N ASN A 127 -22.75 -4.97 -3.39
CA ASN A 127 -21.79 -6.04 -3.65
C ASN A 127 -20.34 -5.62 -3.35
N ASP A 128 -20.10 -4.36 -2.96
CA ASP A 128 -18.79 -3.88 -2.53
C ASP A 128 -18.60 -4.13 -1.01
N PRO A 129 -17.68 -5.03 -0.60
CA PRO A 129 -17.44 -5.34 0.81
C PRO A 129 -16.96 -4.13 1.62
N ILE A 130 -16.21 -3.19 1.02
CA ILE A 130 -15.76 -1.97 1.69
C ILE A 130 -16.96 -1.04 1.90
N ALA A 131 -17.82 -0.88 0.89
CA ALA A 131 -19.02 -0.05 1.01
C ALA A 131 -19.97 -0.56 2.10
N ILE A 132 -20.24 -1.88 2.12
CA ILE A 132 -21.10 -2.51 3.13
C ILE A 132 -20.51 -2.36 4.53
N GLY A 133 -19.23 -2.70 4.71
CA GLY A 133 -18.57 -2.57 6.02
C GLY A 133 -18.53 -1.12 6.49
N ALA A 134 -18.29 -0.16 5.58
CA ALA A 134 -18.26 1.25 5.91
C ALA A 134 -19.64 1.79 6.28
N PHE A 135 -20.71 1.26 5.69
CA PHE A 135 -22.07 1.63 6.06
C PHE A 135 -22.37 1.24 7.52
N HIS A 136 -21.99 0.03 7.93
CA HIS A 136 -22.14 -0.40 9.33
C HIS A 136 -21.26 0.41 10.29
N ALA A 137 -20.03 0.76 9.88
CA ALA A 137 -19.15 1.62 10.67
C ALA A 137 -19.78 3.00 10.91
N GLU A 138 -20.32 3.63 9.86
CA GLU A 138 -21.01 4.92 9.94
C GLU A 138 -22.22 4.88 10.88
N GLN A 139 -23.02 3.80 10.82
CA GLN A 139 -24.16 3.61 11.74
C GLN A 139 -23.73 3.53 13.22
N MET A 140 -22.49 3.12 13.48
CA MET A 140 -21.89 3.04 14.80
C MET A 140 -21.06 4.28 15.16
N GLY A 141 -21.04 5.31 14.31
CA GLY A 141 -20.29 6.55 14.51
C GLY A 141 -18.78 6.42 14.25
N VAL A 142 -18.35 5.39 13.52
CA VAL A 142 -16.95 5.14 13.16
C VAL A 142 -16.71 5.57 11.71
N MET A 143 -15.90 6.61 11.53
CA MET A 143 -15.57 7.13 10.20
C MET A 143 -14.65 6.17 9.44
N VAL A 144 -14.94 5.94 8.16
CA VAL A 144 -14.08 5.16 7.26
C VAL A 144 -13.44 6.06 6.20
N ILE A 145 -12.11 5.99 6.12
CA ILE A 145 -11.29 6.75 5.17
C ILE A 145 -10.69 5.77 4.17
N CYS A 146 -10.89 6.03 2.87
CA CYS A 146 -10.39 5.17 1.79
C CYS A 146 -9.58 5.94 0.74
N SER A 147 -8.68 5.24 0.03
CA SER A 147 -8.02 5.80 -1.16
C SER A 147 -8.95 5.81 -2.38
N ALA A 148 -8.76 6.79 -3.27
CA ALA A 148 -9.49 6.93 -4.54
C ALA A 148 -9.11 5.91 -5.63
N GLY A 149 -8.05 5.12 -5.42
CA GLY A 149 -7.46 4.23 -6.43
C GLY A 149 -6.35 4.89 -7.26
N ASN A 150 -5.65 4.07 -8.05
CA ASN A 150 -4.50 4.48 -8.86
C ASN A 150 -4.72 4.28 -10.37
N ASP A 151 -5.97 4.01 -10.79
CA ASP A 151 -6.31 3.66 -12.18
C ASP A 151 -6.52 4.91 -13.08
N GLY A 152 -6.17 6.09 -12.60
CA GLY A 152 -6.23 7.33 -13.38
C GLY A 152 -5.22 7.36 -14.53
N PRO A 153 -5.22 8.44 -15.35
CA PRO A 153 -5.89 9.72 -15.14
C PRO A 153 -7.26 9.86 -15.83
N ASP A 154 -7.75 8.81 -16.49
CA ASP A 154 -8.98 8.88 -17.28
C ASP A 154 -10.21 9.17 -16.40
N PRO A 155 -11.25 9.84 -16.92
CA PRO A 155 -12.50 10.06 -16.19
C PRO A 155 -13.13 8.76 -15.70
N SER A 156 -13.86 8.84 -14.58
CA SER A 156 -14.58 7.70 -13.99
C SER A 156 -13.70 6.52 -13.52
N THR A 157 -12.48 6.82 -13.07
CA THR A 157 -11.53 5.81 -12.54
C THR A 157 -11.45 5.80 -11.00
N VAL A 158 -12.23 6.63 -10.31
CA VAL A 158 -12.26 6.72 -8.85
C VAL A 158 -13.05 5.55 -8.26
N VAL A 159 -12.48 4.91 -7.24
CA VAL A 159 -13.11 3.82 -6.49
C VAL A 159 -13.37 4.22 -5.03
N ASN A 160 -14.02 3.35 -4.25
CA ASN A 160 -14.46 3.64 -2.88
C ASN A 160 -15.37 4.88 -2.82
N THR A 161 -16.35 4.97 -3.73
CA THR A 161 -17.19 6.17 -3.95
C THR A 161 -18.49 6.18 -3.14
N ALA A 162 -18.66 5.27 -2.18
CA ALA A 162 -19.86 5.25 -1.37
C ALA A 162 -19.98 6.56 -0.56
N PRO A 163 -21.17 7.20 -0.48
CA PRO A 163 -21.30 8.54 0.12
C PRO A 163 -20.90 8.65 1.60
N TRP A 164 -20.88 7.53 2.32
CA TRP A 164 -20.47 7.43 3.73
C TRP A 164 -18.97 7.12 3.91
N ILE A 165 -18.19 7.14 2.83
CA ILE A 165 -16.74 6.96 2.86
C ILE A 165 -16.05 8.30 2.59
N PHE A 166 -15.02 8.62 3.38
CA PHE A 166 -14.14 9.74 3.09
C PHE A 166 -13.05 9.31 2.09
N THR A 167 -13.28 9.56 0.81
CA THR A 167 -12.41 9.12 -0.29
C THR A 167 -11.30 10.15 -0.60
N VAL A 168 -10.05 9.70 -0.63
CA VAL A 168 -8.86 10.57 -0.72
C VAL A 168 -8.09 10.36 -2.02
N GLY A 169 -7.93 11.43 -2.80
CA GLY A 169 -7.04 11.49 -3.96
C GLY A 169 -5.57 11.78 -3.58
N ALA A 170 -4.64 11.44 -4.47
CA ALA A 170 -3.22 11.68 -4.28
C ALA A 170 -2.74 12.94 -5.02
N SER A 171 -1.80 13.67 -4.42
CA SER A 171 -1.12 14.82 -5.04
C SER A 171 0.35 14.82 -4.67
N SER A 172 1.16 15.58 -5.42
CA SER A 172 2.58 15.77 -5.12
C SER A 172 2.79 16.78 -3.99
N ILE A 173 3.99 16.74 -3.40
CA ILE A 173 4.49 17.75 -2.47
C ILE A 173 5.61 18.56 -3.14
N ASP A 174 6.12 19.57 -2.45
CA ASP A 174 7.22 20.43 -2.91
C ASP A 174 8.57 19.72 -3.02
N ARG A 175 8.78 18.64 -2.26
CA ARG A 175 10.00 17.82 -2.33
C ARG A 175 9.99 16.91 -3.56
N ASP A 176 11.03 17.08 -4.38
CA ASP A 176 11.32 16.25 -5.56
C ASP A 176 12.65 15.49 -5.38
N PHE A 177 12.72 14.27 -5.90
CA PHE A 177 13.94 13.45 -5.89
C PHE A 177 14.57 13.43 -7.29
N GLN A 178 15.75 14.03 -7.38
CA GLN A 178 16.48 14.15 -8.64
C GLN A 178 17.72 13.27 -8.64
N SER A 179 17.94 12.60 -9.76
CA SER A 179 19.18 11.89 -10.06
C SER A 179 19.88 12.57 -11.22
N THR A 180 21.20 12.70 -11.09
CA THR A 180 22.04 13.34 -12.10
C THR A 180 22.83 12.29 -12.87
N VAL A 181 22.72 12.31 -14.19
CA VAL A 181 23.49 11.45 -15.10
C VAL A 181 24.59 12.28 -15.75
N LEU A 182 25.84 11.86 -15.57
CA LEU A 182 27.00 12.45 -16.25
C LEU A 182 27.35 11.58 -17.46
N LEU A 183 27.33 12.19 -18.64
CA LEU A 183 27.70 11.52 -19.89
C LEU A 183 29.21 11.62 -20.14
N GLY A 184 29.76 10.66 -20.89
CA GLY A 184 31.19 10.65 -21.24
C GLY A 184 31.67 11.84 -22.07
N ASN A 185 30.75 12.61 -22.67
CA ASN A 185 31.04 13.88 -23.36
C ASN A 185 31.01 15.11 -22.43
N GLY A 186 30.93 14.92 -21.12
CA GLY A 186 30.87 15.99 -20.12
C GLY A 186 29.49 16.64 -19.94
N LYS A 187 28.46 16.23 -20.71
CA LYS A 187 27.10 16.73 -20.50
C LYS A 187 26.49 16.14 -19.23
N THR A 188 25.75 16.97 -18.52
CA THR A 188 25.02 16.59 -17.31
C THR A 188 23.52 16.67 -17.56
N ILE A 189 22.80 15.59 -17.27
CA ILE A 189 21.35 15.51 -17.40
C ILE A 189 20.77 15.28 -16.00
N LYS A 190 19.86 16.14 -15.57
CA LYS A 190 19.07 15.95 -14.35
C LYS A 190 17.73 15.30 -14.73
N GLY A 191 17.40 14.20 -14.08
CA GLY A 191 16.11 13.52 -14.22
C GLY A 191 15.46 13.26 -12.87
N SER A 192 14.18 12.90 -12.88
CA SER A 192 13.45 12.48 -11.68
C SER A 192 13.64 10.98 -11.50
N ALA A 193 14.39 10.60 -10.46
CA ALA A 193 14.60 9.20 -10.11
C ALA A 193 15.15 9.08 -8.69
N ILE A 194 14.85 7.96 -8.04
CA ILE A 194 15.44 7.56 -6.76
C ILE A 194 16.65 6.68 -7.06
N SER A 195 17.85 7.25 -7.00
CA SER A 195 19.10 6.48 -7.08
C SER A 195 19.61 6.17 -5.68
N LEU A 196 19.59 4.89 -5.32
CA LEU A 196 20.17 4.38 -4.06
C LEU A 196 21.62 3.93 -4.23
N SER A 197 22.13 4.04 -5.45
CA SER A 197 23.41 3.50 -5.82
C SER A 197 24.52 4.37 -5.24
N ASN A 198 25.42 3.74 -4.49
CA ASN A 198 26.64 4.37 -4.00
C ASN A 198 27.70 4.37 -5.13
N LEU A 199 27.26 4.73 -6.35
CA LEU A 199 28.13 4.79 -7.52
C LEU A 199 29.18 5.86 -7.23
N SER A 200 30.39 5.40 -6.91
CA SER A 200 31.54 6.29 -6.86
C SER A 200 31.70 6.90 -8.25
N SER A 201 32.16 8.15 -8.30
CA SER A 201 32.45 8.89 -9.52
C SER A 201 33.48 8.24 -10.46
N SER A 202 33.97 7.03 -10.14
CA SER A 202 35.00 6.30 -10.87
C SER A 202 34.47 5.26 -11.85
N MET A 203 33.19 4.87 -11.81
CA MET A 203 32.69 3.76 -12.63
C MET A 203 31.78 4.26 -13.76
N THR A 204 32.36 4.37 -14.96
CA THR A 204 31.64 4.73 -16.19
C THR A 204 31.23 3.46 -16.94
N TYR A 205 29.97 3.40 -17.37
CA TYR A 205 29.45 2.29 -18.17
C TYR A 205 29.16 2.74 -19.60
N PRO A 206 29.38 1.88 -20.61
CA PRO A 206 28.91 2.13 -21.97
C PRO A 206 27.39 2.30 -21.99
N ILE A 207 26.91 3.26 -22.78
CA ILE A 207 25.49 3.46 -23.05
C ILE A 207 25.21 3.12 -24.53
N ALA A 208 24.05 2.54 -24.79
CA ALA A 208 23.57 2.22 -26.14
C ALA A 208 22.11 2.64 -26.27
N PHE A 209 21.68 3.03 -27.47
CA PHE A 209 20.26 3.23 -27.74
C PHE A 209 19.60 1.88 -27.97
N GLY A 210 18.48 1.59 -27.29
CA GLY A 210 17.80 0.30 -27.38
C GLY A 210 17.48 -0.14 -28.82
N LYS A 211 17.13 0.81 -29.70
CA LYS A 211 16.91 0.56 -31.14
C LYS A 211 18.12 -0.06 -31.86
N ASP A 212 19.35 0.25 -31.44
CA ASP A 212 20.60 -0.19 -32.09
C ASP A 212 21.05 -1.56 -31.57
N ILE A 213 20.43 -2.04 -30.48
CA ILE A 213 20.71 -3.31 -29.81
C ILE A 213 19.45 -4.18 -29.67
N ALA A 214 18.48 -4.01 -30.57
CA ALA A 214 17.23 -4.78 -30.54
C ALA A 214 17.49 -6.29 -30.56
N ALA A 215 16.85 -7.03 -29.65
CA ALA A 215 16.93 -8.48 -29.64
C ALA A 215 16.38 -9.06 -30.95
N LYS A 216 16.88 -10.23 -31.35
CA LYS A 216 16.57 -10.87 -32.65
C LYS A 216 15.07 -11.01 -32.95
N PHE A 217 14.22 -11.04 -31.92
CA PHE A 217 12.76 -11.19 -32.03
C PHE A 217 11.97 -10.01 -31.45
N ALA A 218 12.63 -8.88 -31.19
CA ALA A 218 11.98 -7.67 -30.70
C ALA A 218 11.88 -6.63 -31.83
N PRO A 219 10.70 -6.04 -32.08
CA PRO A 219 10.57 -4.92 -33.00
C PRO A 219 11.46 -3.74 -32.59
N VAL A 220 12.13 -3.11 -33.54
CA VAL A 220 12.98 -1.92 -33.27
C VAL A 220 12.16 -0.79 -32.64
N SER A 221 10.88 -0.66 -33.00
CA SER A 221 9.96 0.31 -32.41
C SER A 221 9.74 0.08 -30.92
N GLU A 222 9.67 -1.17 -30.48
CA GLU A 222 9.53 -1.54 -29.07
C GLU A 222 10.88 -1.38 -28.35
N ALA A 223 11.98 -1.85 -28.96
CA ALA A 223 13.32 -1.70 -28.40
C ALA A 223 13.74 -0.23 -28.21
N ARG A 224 13.19 0.71 -29.00
CA ARG A 224 13.41 2.15 -28.82
C ARG A 224 12.86 2.70 -27.51
N THR A 225 11.88 2.03 -26.91
CA THR A 225 11.24 2.46 -25.65
C THR A 225 11.95 1.95 -24.41
N CYS A 226 12.91 1.04 -24.58
CA CYS A 226 13.79 0.53 -23.54
C CYS A 226 15.01 1.42 -23.32
#